data_AF-A0A811NBM3-F1
#
_entry.id   AF-A0A811NBM3-F1
#
_cell.length_a   1.000
_cell.length_b   1.000
_cell.length_c   1.000
_cell.angle_alpha   90.00
_cell.angle_beta   90.00
_cell.angle_gamma   90.00
#
_symmetry.space_group_name_H-M   'P 1'
#
loop_
_entity.id
_entity.type
_entity.pdbx_description
1 polymer ?
#
loop_
_entity_poly.entity_id
_entity_poly.type
_entity_poly.pdbx_seq_one_letter_code
_entity_poly.pdbx_strand_id
1 'polypeptide(L)' 'MEAGCSKMSAGAVPVLPDDPLVEILSRVPAKSVCRFKCVSKAWCDLITDPDNCKKLRQPMQGLFV' A
#
# COMPACT_ATOMS: atom_id res chain seq x y z
N MET A 1 -25.90 -2.68 3.51
CA MET A 1 -24.60 -2.81 2.81
C MET A 1 -23.55 -2.37 3.81
N GLU A 2 -23.11 -3.29 4.68
CA GLU A 2 -22.13 -2.99 5.73
C GLU A 2 -20.74 -3.31 5.21
N ALA A 3 -19.93 -2.28 4.94
CA ALA A 3 -18.51 -2.42 4.67
C ALA A 3 -17.78 -2.64 6.00
N GLY A 4 -17.80 -3.87 6.50
CA GLY A 4 -17.03 -4.29 7.66
C GLY A 4 -15.54 -4.36 7.31
N CYS A 5 -14.80 -3.32 7.67
CA CYS A 5 -13.34 -3.29 7.74
C CYS A 5 -12.83 -4.58 8.41
N SER A 6 -12.21 -5.48 7.64
CA SER A 6 -11.60 -6.70 8.19
C SER A 6 -10.35 -6.32 8.97
N LYS A 7 -10.54 -6.11 10.27
CA LYS A 7 -9.49 -6.03 11.27
C LYS A 7 -8.55 -7.24 11.13
N MET A 8 -7.32 -7.01 10.68
CA MET A 8 -6.28 -8.04 10.69
C MET A 8 -5.64 -8.07 12.07
N SER A 9 -6.07 -9.02 12.90
CA SER A 9 -5.33 -9.47 14.07
C SER A 9 -4.58 -10.75 13.71
N ALA A 10 -3.26 -10.69 13.52
CA ALA A 10 -2.40 -11.87 13.51
C ALA A 10 -0.92 -11.52 13.73
N GLY A 11 -0.39 -11.89 14.90
CA GLY A 11 1.04 -12.01 15.18
C GLY A 11 1.73 -10.70 15.55
N ALA A 12 2.50 -10.72 16.64
CA ALA A 12 3.32 -9.62 17.13
C ALA A 12 4.50 -9.29 16.21
N VAL A 13 4.21 -8.90 14.96
CA VAL A 13 5.11 -8.05 14.18
C VAL A 13 4.84 -6.64 14.70
N PRO A 14 5.86 -5.86 15.13
CA PRO A 14 5.64 -4.46 15.45
C PRO A 14 4.92 -3.85 14.26
N VAL A 15 3.68 -3.43 14.49
CA VAL A 15 2.83 -2.82 13.45
C VAL A 15 3.59 -1.59 13.01
N LEU A 16 4.34 -1.72 11.92
CA LEU A 16 5.00 -0.58 11.30
C LEU A 16 3.86 0.36 10.91
N PRO A 17 3.94 1.65 11.29
CA PRO A 17 2.91 2.58 10.91
C PRO A 17 2.78 2.59 9.39
N ASP A 18 1.54 2.66 8.92
CA ASP A 18 1.20 2.64 7.49
C ASP A 18 1.87 3.82 6.74
N ASP A 19 2.17 4.90 7.44
CA ASP A 19 2.70 6.14 6.89
C ASP A 19 4.11 5.99 6.25
N PRO A 20 5.15 5.47 6.95
CA PRO A 20 6.43 5.13 6.32
C PRO A 20 6.34 4.12 5.17
N LEU A 21 5.41 3.16 5.25
CA LEU A 21 5.20 2.19 4.17
C LEU A 21 4.67 2.90 2.91
N VAL A 22 3.74 3.84 3.07
CA VAL A 22 3.22 4.65 1.97
C VAL A 22 4.29 5.56 1.40
N GLU A 23 5.17 6.14 2.22
CA GLU A 23 6.33 6.90 1.73
C GLU A 23 7.27 6.04 0.88
N ILE A 24 7.60 4.82 1.33
CA ILE A 24 8.44 3.88 0.55
C ILE A 24 7.75 3.50 -0.76
N LEU A 25 6.46 3.14 -0.68
CA LEU A 25 5.64 2.77 -1.82
C LEU A 25 5.46 3.92 -2.82
N SER A 26 5.49 5.18 -2.37
CA SER A 26 5.40 6.36 -3.24
C SER A 26 6.65 6.54 -4.10
N ARG A 27 7.81 6.03 -3.66
CA ARG A 27 9.09 6.16 -4.38
C ARG A 27 9.29 5.08 -5.44
N VAL A 28 8.48 4.02 -5.42
CA VAL A 28 8.55 2.94 -6.41
C VAL A 28 7.49 3.13 -7.50
N PRO A 29 7.75 2.67 -8.74
CA PRO A 29 6.79 2.80 -9.83
C PRO A 29 5.47 2.08 -9.55
N ALA A 30 4.35 2.70 -9.96
CA ALA A 30 3.00 2.17 -9.72
C ALA A 30 2.80 0.71 -10.19
N LYS A 31 3.47 0.31 -11.28
CA LYS A 31 3.44 -1.08 -11.78
C LYS A 31 4.01 -2.08 -10.75
N SER A 32 5.07 -1.69 -10.03
CA SER A 32 5.67 -2.51 -8.97
C SER A 32 4.78 -2.51 -7.73
N VAL A 33 4.22 -1.36 -7.36
CA VAL A 33 3.26 -1.24 -6.25
C VAL A 33 2.06 -2.17 -6.44
N CYS A 34 1.51 -2.25 -7.65
CA CYS A 34 0.40 -3.16 -7.95
C CYS A 34 0.73 -4.64 -7.68
N ARG A 35 2.00 -5.07 -7.81
CA ARG A 35 2.42 -6.43 -7.49
C ARG A 35 2.48 -6.69 -5.98
N PHE A 36 2.73 -5.67 -5.16
CA PHE A 36 2.79 -5.80 -3.70
C PHE A 36 1.44 -6.11 -3.05
N LYS A 37 0.33 -5.89 -3.76
CA LYS A 37 -1.01 -6.31 -3.31
C LYS A 37 -1.10 -7.82 -3.02
N CYS A 38 -0.25 -8.63 -3.66
CA CYS A 38 -0.24 -10.08 -3.47
C CYS A 38 0.63 -10.56 -2.29
N VAL A 39 1.38 -9.66 -1.63
CA VAL A 39 2.30 -10.03 -0.54
C VAL A 39 1.54 -10.39 0.72
N SER A 40 0.53 -9.61 1.07
CA SER A 40 -0.40 -9.91 2.16
C SER A 40 -1.66 -9.07 2.05
N LYS A 41 -2.69 -9.46 2.80
CA LYS A 41 -3.93 -8.68 2.88
C LYS A 41 -3.73 -7.28 3.44
N ALA A 42 -2.81 -7.08 4.39
CA ALA A 42 -2.48 -5.75 4.92
C ALA A 42 -1.92 -4.82 3.83
N TRP A 43 -1.04 -5.33 2.97
CA TRP A 43 -0.51 -4.57 1.83
C TRP A 43 -1.59 -4.29 0.78
N CYS A 44 -2.48 -5.26 0.51
CA CYS A 44 -3.61 -5.05 -0.38
C CYS A 44 -4.53 -3.92 0.10
N ASP A 45 -4.87 -3.94 1.39
CA ASP A 45 -5.74 -2.95 2.02
C ASP A 45 -5.05 -1.56 2.03
N LEU A 46 -3.76 -1.49 2.37
CA LEU A 46 -2.96 -0.26 2.33
C LEU A 46 -2.91 0.39 0.94
N ILE A 47 -2.69 -0.42 -0.10
CA ILE A 47 -2.55 0.04 -1.49
C ILE A 47 -3.91 0.40 -2.11
N THR A 48 -5.00 -0.23 -1.65
CA THR A 48 -6.35 -0.01 -2.18
C THR A 48 -7.07 1.14 -1.46
N ASP A 49 -6.56 1.59 -0.32
CA ASP A 49 -7.06 2.76 0.39
C ASP A 49 -7.02 4.02 -0.51
N PRO A 50 -8.13 4.78 -0.62
CA PRO A 50 -8.23 5.91 -1.53
C PRO A 50 -7.31 7.08 -1.17
N ASP A 51 -6.94 7.26 0.10
CA ASP A 51 -6.04 8.33 0.53
C ASP A 51 -4.58 7.97 0.26
N ASN A 52 -4.22 6.70 0.43
CA ASN A 52 -2.92 6.19 0.01
C ASN A 52 -2.79 6.14 -1.51
N CYS A 53 -3.84 5.74 -2.24
CA CYS A 53 -3.85 5.76 -3.70
C CYS A 53 -3.46 7.13 -4.28
N LYS A 54 -3.88 8.23 -3.65
CA LYS A 54 -3.50 9.60 -4.06
C LYS A 54 -2.01 9.87 -3.83
N LYS A 55 -1.45 9.41 -2.71
CA LYS A 55 -0.03 9.53 -2.36
C LYS A 55 0.86 8.67 -3.26
N LEU A 56 0.38 7.46 -3.60
CA LEU A 56 1.03 6.47 -4.46
C LEU A 56 0.91 6.82 -5.95
N ARG A 57 -0.10 7.61 -6.31
CA ARG A 57 -0.28 8.17 -7.65
C ARG A 57 0.73 9.28 -7.88
N GLN A 58 1.98 8.88 -8.08
CA GLN A 58 3.00 9.77 -8.60
C GLN A 58 2.82 9.95 -10.12
N PRO A 59 2.95 11.19 -10.63
CA PRO A 59 3.11 11.40 -12.07
C PRO A 59 4.37 10.68 -12.53
N MET A 60 4.32 10.12 -13.73
CA MET A 60 5.40 9.41 -14.40
C MET A 60 6.76 10.10 -14.21
N GLN A 61 7.50 9.74 -13.18
CA GLN A 61 8.94 9.97 -13.16
C GLN A 61 9.52 8.72 -13.79
N GLY A 62 9.80 8.86 -15.09
CA GLY A 62 10.39 7.81 -15.90
C GLY A 62 11.67 7.30 -15.23
N LEU A 63 11.63 6.05 -14.76
CA LEU A 63 12.82 5.35 -14.35
C LEU A 63 12.64 3.86 -14.59
N PHE A 64 12.75 3.49 -15.87
CA PHE A 64 13.40 2.26 -16.28
C PHE A 64 14.04 2.58 -17.64
N VAL A 65 15.21 3.24 -17.59
CA VAL A 65 16.18 3.22 -18.69
C VAL A 65 17.37 2.42 -18.22
#